data_AF-A0AA43CM79-F1
#
_entry.id   AF-A0AA43CM79-F1
#
_cell.length_a   1.000
_cell.length_b   1.000
_cell.length_c   1.000
_cell.angle_alpha   90.00
_cell.angle_beta   90.00
_cell.angle_gamma   90.00
#
_symmetry.space_group_name_H-M   'P 1'
#
loop_
_entity.id
_entity.type
_entity.pdbx_description
1 polymer ?
#
loop_
_entity_poly.entity_id
_entity_poly.type
_entity_poly.pdbx_seq_one_letter_code
_entity_poly.pdbx_strand_id
1 'polypeptide(L)'
;MQRLGASLTASLSLLLVAATPASAADAILRMTQGDCKRLVAHRPAPGVAYQPGIDVRGHAVAPAEPEGDTPLQPYEILLIPIELDLFERLGSDPGRPAVEARVLIGTIELRDGRAYFNGRPLEDAGEAKLAAKCRERLAGGG
;
A
#
# COMPACT_ATOMS: atom_id res chain seq x y z
N MET A 1 -1.41 -3.41 81.34
CA MET A 1 -1.00 -4.80 81.08
C MET A 1 -0.56 -4.90 79.62
N GLN A 2 0.75 -5.07 79.40
CA GLN A 2 1.40 -5.21 78.09
C GLN A 2 1.11 -6.56 77.44
N ARG A 3 1.01 -6.60 76.11
CA ARG A 3 1.66 -7.65 75.31
C ARG A 3 2.32 -7.02 74.09
N LEU A 4 3.65 -7.02 74.12
CA LEU A 4 4.53 -6.81 72.98
C LEU A 4 4.42 -8.02 72.04
N GLY A 5 4.40 -7.76 70.74
CA GLY A 5 4.65 -8.75 69.69
C GLY A 5 5.56 -8.13 68.61
N ALA A 6 6.88 -8.24 68.80
CA ALA A 6 7.88 -8.21 67.74
C ALA A 6 7.95 -9.65 67.18
N SER A 7 8.26 -10.00 65.93
CA SER A 7 9.10 -9.44 64.86
C SER A 7 8.74 -10.18 63.55
N LEU A 8 9.08 -9.64 62.38
CA LEU A 8 10.05 -10.21 61.42
C LEU A 8 9.80 -9.67 60.00
N THR A 9 10.82 -9.01 59.48
CA THR A 9 11.02 -8.48 58.12
C THR A 9 10.82 -9.49 57.00
N ALA A 10 10.25 -9.09 55.85
CA ALA A 10 10.64 -9.65 54.53
C ALA A 10 10.14 -8.79 53.35
N SER A 11 11.06 -7.93 52.89
CA SER A 11 11.33 -7.65 51.47
C SER A 11 10.20 -7.19 50.55
N LEU A 12 10.11 -5.87 50.43
CA LEU A 12 9.62 -5.14 49.27
C LEU A 12 10.53 -5.45 48.05
N SER A 13 10.25 -6.53 47.33
CA SER A 13 10.91 -6.83 46.05
C SER A 13 10.25 -6.04 44.93
N LEU A 14 10.65 -4.78 44.79
CA LEU A 14 10.35 -3.96 43.62
C LEU A 14 11.11 -4.54 42.42
N LEU A 15 10.43 -5.29 41.55
CA LEU A 15 10.98 -5.73 40.26
C LEU A 15 11.25 -4.48 39.41
N LEU A 16 12.51 -4.01 39.43
CA LEU A 16 12.99 -3.00 38.52
C LEU A 16 13.17 -3.66 37.15
N VAL A 17 12.12 -3.62 36.32
CA VAL A 17 12.23 -3.96 34.89
C VAL A 17 13.21 -2.97 34.29
N ALA A 18 14.44 -3.42 34.04
CA ALA A 18 15.40 -2.68 33.26
C ALA A 18 14.83 -2.56 31.85
N ALA A 19 14.23 -1.40 31.54
CA ALA A 19 13.93 -1.00 30.18
C ALA A 19 15.29 -0.84 29.48
N THR A 20 15.75 -1.88 28.80
CA THR A 20 16.87 -1.76 27.89
C THR A 20 16.44 -0.78 26.81
N PRO A 21 17.12 0.37 26.64
CA PRO A 21 16.84 1.21 25.49
C PRO A 21 17.22 0.39 24.27
N ALA A 22 16.22 0.00 23.48
CA ALA A 22 16.45 -0.53 22.15
C ALA A 22 17.09 0.62 21.36
N SER A 23 18.43 0.60 21.24
CA SER A 23 19.08 1.49 20.30
C SER A 23 18.62 1.06 18.92
N ALA A 24 17.85 1.91 18.25
CA ALA A 24 17.66 1.82 16.82
C ALA A 24 19.05 2.05 16.21
N ALA A 25 19.81 0.97 16.04
CA ALA A 25 21.06 1.04 15.31
C ALA A 25 20.73 1.56 13.92
N ASP A 26 21.39 2.63 13.51
CA ASP A 26 21.28 3.20 12.17
C ASP A 26 21.78 2.14 11.19
N ALA A 27 20.86 1.35 10.64
CA ALA A 27 21.18 0.24 9.76
C ALA A 27 21.49 0.82 8.38
N ILE A 28 22.77 0.81 7.99
CA ILE A 28 23.18 1.22 6.66
C ILE A 28 22.85 0.10 5.67
N LEU A 29 21.72 0.25 4.96
CA LEU A 29 21.38 -0.61 3.84
C LEU A 29 22.23 -0.22 2.62
N ARG A 30 23.10 -1.14 2.17
CA ARG A 30 23.84 -0.98 0.91
C ARG A 30 23.05 -1.62 -0.23
N MET A 31 22.96 -0.90 -1.34
CA MET A 31 22.18 -1.33 -2.50
C MET A 31 22.99 -1.11 -3.77
N THR A 32 22.89 -2.04 -4.73
CA THR A 32 23.64 -1.94 -5.99
C THR A 32 22.96 -0.98 -6.97
N GLN A 33 23.69 -0.53 -7.99
CA GLN A 33 23.09 0.25 -9.08
C GLN A 33 22.01 -0.54 -9.82
N GLY A 34 22.15 -1.87 -9.93
CA GLY A 34 21.16 -2.75 -10.55
C GLY A 34 19.85 -2.80 -9.76
N ASP A 35 19.94 -2.84 -8.43
CA ASP A 35 18.78 -2.75 -7.54
C ASP A 35 18.08 -1.40 -7.68
N CYS A 36 18.85 -0.29 -7.72
CA CYS A 36 18.28 1.03 -7.96
C CYS A 36 17.57 1.12 -9.32
N LYS A 37 18.12 0.50 -10.37
CA LYS A 37 17.47 0.46 -11.70
C LYS A 37 16.14 -0.30 -11.65
N ARG A 38 16.08 -1.44 -10.94
CA ARG A 38 14.85 -2.23 -10.77
C ARG A 38 13.77 -1.46 -10.02
N LEU A 39 14.17 -0.74 -8.97
CA LEU A 39 13.26 0.02 -8.12
C LEU A 39 12.60 1.21 -8.84
N VAL A 40 13.22 1.74 -9.89
CA VAL A 40 12.71 2.92 -10.63
C VAL A 40 12.24 2.59 -12.04
N ALA A 41 12.26 1.32 -12.45
CA ALA A 41 11.94 0.93 -13.80
C ALA A 41 10.42 0.91 -14.05
N HIS A 42 9.88 2.02 -14.55
CA HIS A 42 8.95 1.96 -15.67
C HIS A 42 9.56 2.76 -16.84
N ARG A 43 10.05 2.06 -17.86
CA ARG A 43 10.54 2.67 -19.11
C ARG A 43 9.71 2.15 -20.28
N PRO A 44 8.76 2.94 -20.78
CA PRO A 44 8.22 2.73 -22.11
C PRO A 44 9.38 2.83 -23.12
N ALA A 45 9.46 1.94 -24.11
CA ALA A 45 10.49 2.03 -25.14
C ALA A 45 10.37 3.37 -25.92
N PRO A 46 11.45 3.95 -26.46
CA PRO A 46 11.34 5.09 -27.36
C PRO A 46 10.36 4.79 -28.49
N GLY A 47 9.38 5.67 -28.73
CA GLY A 47 8.39 5.49 -29.80
C GLY A 47 7.08 4.78 -29.40
N VAL A 48 6.89 4.42 -28.13
CA VAL A 48 5.59 3.87 -27.65
C VAL A 48 4.60 4.96 -27.20
N ALA A 49 4.85 6.21 -27.59
CA ALA A 49 3.82 7.24 -27.46
C ALA A 49 2.61 6.76 -28.26
N TYR A 50 1.46 6.67 -27.59
CA TYR A 50 0.22 6.27 -28.21
C TYR A 50 -0.05 7.14 -29.45
N GLN A 51 -0.25 6.49 -30.60
CA GLN A 51 -0.66 7.15 -31.84
C GLN A 51 -2.14 6.81 -32.06
N PRO A 52 -3.05 7.79 -31.93
CA PRO A 52 -4.45 7.57 -32.19
C PRO A 52 -4.67 7.04 -33.61
N GLY A 53 -5.49 6.00 -33.73
CA GLY A 53 -5.95 5.50 -35.03
C GLY A 53 -4.98 4.62 -35.80
N ILE A 54 -3.82 4.22 -35.25
CA ILE A 54 -2.88 3.30 -35.92
C ILE A 54 -2.37 2.21 -34.94
N ASP A 55 -2.39 0.94 -35.37
CA ASP A 55 -1.89 -0.20 -34.60
C ASP A 55 -0.36 -0.31 -34.66
N VAL A 56 0.21 -1.20 -33.83
CA VAL A 56 1.66 -1.45 -33.79
C VAL A 56 2.25 -1.97 -35.10
N ARG A 57 1.42 -2.37 -36.07
CA ARG A 57 1.82 -2.84 -37.42
C ARG A 57 1.56 -1.79 -38.50
N GLY A 58 1.11 -0.58 -38.13
CA GLY A 58 0.85 0.52 -39.07
C GLY A 58 -0.53 0.47 -39.74
N HIS A 59 -1.43 -0.42 -39.31
CA HIS A 59 -2.80 -0.46 -39.86
C HIS A 59 -3.68 0.56 -39.17
N ALA A 60 -4.60 1.16 -39.93
CA ALA A 60 -5.62 2.02 -39.37
C ALA A 60 -6.51 1.24 -38.39
N VAL A 61 -6.79 1.84 -37.23
CA VAL A 61 -7.69 1.31 -36.21
C VAL A 61 -8.79 2.32 -36.00
N ALA A 62 -10.04 1.86 -35.95
CA ALA A 62 -11.14 2.73 -35.59
C ALA A 62 -10.91 3.31 -34.18
N PRO A 63 -11.18 4.61 -33.96
CA PRO A 63 -11.13 5.19 -32.62
C PRO A 63 -12.04 4.41 -31.68
N ALA A 64 -11.57 4.19 -30.46
CA ALA A 64 -12.31 3.41 -29.46
C ALA A 64 -13.31 4.29 -28.66
N GLU A 65 -13.45 5.57 -28.99
CA GLU A 65 -14.37 6.45 -28.29
C GLU A 65 -15.83 6.06 -28.60
N PRO A 66 -16.65 5.72 -27.59
CA PRO A 66 -18.10 5.77 -27.76
C PRO A 66 -18.51 7.24 -27.95
N GLU A 67 -19.46 7.52 -28.85
CA GLU A 67 -20.04 8.86 -29.01
C GLU A 67 -20.65 9.33 -27.68
N GLY A 68 -19.92 10.16 -26.93
CA GLY A 68 -20.35 10.63 -25.62
C GLY A 68 -19.21 10.95 -24.67
N ASP A 69 -18.38 11.94 -25.00
CA ASP A 69 -17.43 12.50 -24.05
C ASP A 69 -18.20 13.32 -23.01
N THR A 70 -18.65 12.68 -21.93
CA THR A 70 -18.84 13.41 -20.69
C THR A 70 -17.45 13.52 -20.07
N PRO A 71 -16.81 14.71 -20.08
CA PRO A 71 -15.52 14.86 -19.42
C PRO A 71 -15.67 14.45 -17.96
N LEU A 72 -14.98 13.38 -17.57
CA LEU A 72 -14.86 13.00 -16.17
C LEU A 72 -14.24 14.20 -15.46
N GLN A 73 -14.97 14.77 -14.51
CA GLN A 73 -14.46 15.86 -13.71
C GLN A 73 -13.26 15.32 -12.92
N PRO A 74 -12.13 16.05 -12.86
CA PRO A 74 -11.00 15.63 -12.07
C PRO A 74 -11.44 15.55 -10.60
N TYR A 75 -11.46 14.34 -10.05
CA TYR A 75 -11.77 14.10 -8.65
C TYR A 75 -10.50 14.34 -7.82
N GLU A 76 -10.63 15.08 -6.71
CA GLU A 76 -9.53 15.20 -5.73
C GLU A 76 -9.24 13.85 -5.06
N ILE A 77 -10.28 13.03 -4.87
CA ILE A 77 -10.23 11.71 -4.25
C ILE A 77 -11.14 10.76 -5.04
N LEU A 78 -10.61 9.65 -5.52
CA LEU A 78 -11.40 8.55 -6.08
C LEU A 78 -11.51 7.42 -5.05
N LEU A 79 -12.73 6.98 -4.76
CA LEU A 79 -13.03 5.91 -3.80
C LEU A 79 -13.45 4.63 -4.53
N ILE A 80 -12.78 3.52 -4.23
CA ILE A 80 -13.11 2.20 -4.77
C ILE A 80 -13.45 1.29 -3.59
N PRO A 81 -14.73 0.89 -3.42
CA PRO A 81 -15.11 -0.04 -2.37
C PRO A 81 -14.60 -1.45 -2.72
N ILE A 82 -14.05 -2.14 -1.72
CA ILE A 82 -13.63 -3.53 -1.83
C ILE A 82 -14.67 -4.38 -1.12
N GLU A 83 -15.41 -5.16 -1.88
CA GLU A 83 -16.51 -5.99 -1.40
C GLU A 83 -16.16 -7.48 -1.53
N LEU A 84 -16.65 -8.28 -0.59
CA LEU A 84 -16.64 -9.73 -0.67
C LEU A 84 -18.05 -10.23 -0.96
N ASP A 85 -18.19 -11.08 -1.98
CA ASP A 85 -19.40 -11.87 -2.18
C ASP A 85 -19.38 -13.08 -1.22
N LEU A 86 -20.31 -13.12 -0.27
CA LEU A 86 -20.40 -14.21 0.69
C LEU A 86 -20.95 -15.50 0.10
N PHE A 87 -21.78 -15.44 -0.95
CA PHE A 87 -22.34 -16.63 -1.59
C PHE A 87 -21.26 -17.40 -2.35
N GLU A 88 -20.41 -16.70 -3.08
CA GLU A 88 -19.23 -17.32 -3.71
C GLU A 88 -18.27 -17.91 -2.67
N ARG A 89 -18.10 -17.23 -1.52
CA ARG A 89 -17.14 -17.65 -0.50
C ARG A 89 -17.61 -18.81 0.38
N LEU A 90 -18.89 -18.85 0.76
CA LEU A 90 -19.45 -19.81 1.71
C LEU A 90 -20.20 -20.97 1.03
N GLY A 91 -20.39 -20.89 -0.28
CA GLY A 91 -21.18 -21.84 -1.07
C GLY A 91 -22.65 -21.46 -1.09
N SER A 92 -23.27 -21.58 -2.27
CA SER A 92 -24.70 -21.38 -2.45
C SER A 92 -25.49 -22.59 -1.95
N ASP A 93 -26.47 -22.38 -1.06
CA ASP A 93 -27.51 -23.37 -0.78
C ASP A 93 -28.51 -23.40 -1.96
N PRO A 94 -28.56 -24.48 -2.76
CA PRO A 94 -29.40 -24.55 -3.96
C PRO A 94 -30.91 -24.49 -3.66
N GLY A 95 -31.32 -24.61 -2.40
CA GLY A 95 -32.71 -24.55 -1.97
C GLY A 95 -33.20 -23.16 -1.52
N ARG A 96 -32.34 -22.15 -1.50
CA ARG A 96 -32.68 -20.79 -1.05
C ARG A 96 -32.50 -19.76 -2.15
N PRO A 97 -33.38 -18.74 -2.26
CA PRO A 97 -33.16 -17.65 -3.19
C PRO A 97 -31.81 -16.99 -2.91
N ALA A 98 -31.03 -16.74 -3.96
CA ALA A 98 -29.78 -16.00 -3.86
C ALA A 98 -30.09 -14.62 -3.27
N VAL A 99 -29.64 -14.36 -2.05
CA VAL A 99 -29.69 -13.04 -1.43
C VAL A 99 -28.38 -12.39 -1.80
N GLU A 100 -28.39 -11.18 -2.37
CA GLU A 100 -27.14 -10.48 -2.62
C GLU A 100 -26.51 -10.10 -1.25
N ALA A 101 -25.47 -10.84 -0.86
CA ALA A 101 -24.77 -10.67 0.40
C ALA A 101 -23.35 -10.22 0.12
N ARG A 102 -23.19 -8.91 -0.14
CA ARG A 102 -21.89 -8.27 -0.27
C ARG A 102 -21.48 -7.65 1.05
N VAL A 103 -20.24 -7.89 1.46
CA VAL A 103 -19.65 -7.29 2.66
C VAL A 103 -18.54 -6.34 2.27
N LEU A 104 -18.62 -5.09 2.72
CA LEU A 104 -17.55 -4.13 2.56
C LEU A 104 -16.35 -4.53 3.44
N ILE A 105 -15.23 -4.88 2.80
CA ILE A 105 -13.96 -5.23 3.45
C ILE A 105 -13.13 -3.98 3.72
N GLY A 106 -13.23 -2.98 2.84
CA GLY A 106 -12.46 -1.76 2.95
C GLY A 106 -12.64 -0.86 1.74
N THR A 107 -11.92 0.25 1.73
CA THR A 107 -11.94 1.23 0.65
C THR A 107 -10.53 1.51 0.18
N ILE A 108 -10.34 1.51 -1.14
CA ILE A 108 -9.16 2.10 -1.76
C ILE A 108 -9.45 3.57 -2.06
N GLU A 109 -8.58 4.45 -1.58
CA GLU A 109 -8.61 5.89 -1.88
C GLU A 109 -7.44 6.22 -2.80
N LEU A 110 -7.69 6.81 -3.97
CA LEU A 110 -6.64 7.38 -4.82
C LEU A 110 -6.61 8.89 -4.59
N ARG A 111 -5.46 9.40 -4.12
CA ARG A 111 -5.22 10.82 -3.83
C ARG A 111 -3.82 11.19 -4.27
N ASP A 112 -3.68 12.23 -5.09
CA ASP A 112 -2.39 12.71 -5.61
C ASP A 112 -1.54 11.61 -6.27
N GLY A 113 -2.18 10.68 -7.00
CA GLY A 113 -1.50 9.54 -7.63
C GLY A 113 -1.01 8.45 -6.67
N ARG A 114 -1.37 8.54 -5.38
CA ARG A 114 -1.07 7.51 -4.37
C ARG A 114 -2.33 6.76 -3.98
N ALA A 115 -2.21 5.44 -3.84
CA ALA A 115 -3.30 4.59 -3.42
C ALA A 115 -3.20 4.29 -1.91
N TYR A 116 -4.33 4.30 -1.23
CA TYR A 116 -4.46 4.02 0.21
C TYR A 116 -5.52 2.95 0.42
N PHE A 117 -5.32 2.02 1.34
CA PHE A 117 -6.32 1.05 1.78
C PHE A 117 -6.70 1.32 3.23
N ASN A 118 -7.97 1.67 3.47
CA ASN A 118 -8.50 2.08 4.78
C ASN A 118 -7.62 3.17 5.43
N GLY A 119 -7.32 4.22 4.65
CA GLY A 119 -6.48 5.35 5.08
C GLY A 119 -4.97 5.07 5.16
N ARG A 120 -4.50 3.83 5.01
CA ARG A 120 -3.07 3.49 5.04
C ARG A 120 -2.50 3.41 3.61
N PRO A 121 -1.31 3.99 3.32
CA PRO A 121 -0.75 3.91 1.99
C PRO A 121 -0.51 2.45 1.59
N LEU A 122 -0.88 2.09 0.35
CA LEU A 122 -0.65 0.77 -0.22
C LEU A 122 0.82 0.57 -0.61
N GLU A 123 1.48 1.65 -1.02
CA GLU A 123 2.93 1.68 -1.23
C GLU A 123 3.62 1.89 0.12
N ASP A 124 4.67 1.12 0.41
CA ASP A 124 5.49 1.36 1.59
C ASP A 124 6.18 2.71 1.46
N ALA A 125 5.99 3.61 2.44
CA ALA A 125 6.61 4.93 2.44
C ALA A 125 8.15 4.86 2.34
N GLY A 126 8.75 3.78 2.83
CA GLY A 126 10.17 3.46 2.67
C GLY A 126 10.55 3.12 1.23
N GLU A 127 9.73 2.34 0.52
CA GLU A 127 9.97 1.97 -0.88
C GLU A 127 9.90 3.21 -1.80
N ALA A 128 8.85 4.03 -1.65
CA ALA A 128 8.69 5.28 -2.41
C ALA A 128 9.87 6.25 -2.19
N LYS A 129 10.33 6.37 -0.93
CA LYS A 129 11.48 7.22 -0.55
C LYS A 129 12.77 6.69 -1.15
N LEU A 130 12.97 5.37 -1.15
CA LEU A 130 14.14 4.72 -1.74
C LEU A 130 14.13 4.87 -3.27
N ALA A 131 12.97 4.71 -3.91
CA ALA A 131 12.79 4.91 -5.35
C ALA A 131 13.10 6.36 -5.77
N ALA A 132 12.66 7.36 -5.00
CA ALA A 132 12.99 8.76 -5.25
C ALA A 132 14.52 9.01 -5.18
N LYS A 133 15.20 8.45 -4.18
CA LYS A 133 16.66 8.56 -4.04
C LYS A 133 17.40 7.85 -5.17
N CYS A 134 16.92 6.70 -5.64
CA CYS A 134 17.49 6.02 -6.80
C CYS A 134 17.37 6.84 -8.09
N ARG A 135 16.24 7.56 -8.29
CA ARG A 135 16.09 8.47 -9.45
C ARG A 135 17.12 9.58 -9.45
N GLU A 136 17.35 10.24 -8.31
CA GLU A 136 18.38 11.27 -8.15
C GLU A 136 19.78 10.73 -8.50
N ARG A 137 20.15 9.56 -7.95
CA ARG A 137 21.47 8.95 -8.13
C ARG A 137 21.72 8.47 -9.56
N LEU A 138 20.70 7.98 -10.25
CA LEU A 138 20.81 7.52 -11.64
C LEU A 138 20.85 8.69 -12.65
N ALA A 139 20.27 9.85 -12.32
CA ALA A 139 20.30 11.04 -13.17
C ALA A 139 21.64 11.81 -13.08
N GLY A 140 22.30 11.79 -11.92
CA GLY A 140 23.57 12.50 -11.69
C GLY A 140 24.84 11.67 -11.85
N GLY A 141 24.72 10.40 -12.25
CA GLY A 141 25.84 9.44 -12.33
C GLY A 141 26.18 8.99 -13.74
N GLY A 142 26.47 9.96 -14.62
CA GLY A 142 27.08 9.74 -15.94
C GLY A 142 28.59 9.64 -15.83
#